data_AF-A0A524CWM0-F1
#
_entry.id   AF-A0A524CWM0-F1
#
_cell.length_a   1.000
_cell.length_b   1.000
_cell.length_c   1.000
_cell.angle_alpha   90.00
_cell.angle_beta   90.00
_cell.angle_gamma   90.00
#
_symmetry.space_group_name_H-M   'P 1'
#
loop_
_entity.id
_entity.type
_entity.pdbx_description
1 polymer ?
#
loop_
_entity_poly.entity_id
_entity_poly.type
_entity_poly.pdbx_seq_one_letter_code
_entity_poly.pdbx_strand_id
1 'polypeptide(L)'
;MVTMSEESGVALPGSEEYINLGSLFRSSATITFVVQIVSVIIMIASLAAWAVGDLFFSLAENLKILVLLVAGIIALIVFLAAISVFVRFSRKIGDLVTGAGIEQVRMDTPRLKLVVGLYGLLVALMGITGSYVWYLVDSIYLAPWAASLGSFSMRIFGIALGAFFIALLIQAIIAGVGRSATKVIIEVLDADDSEFLD
;
A
#
# COMPACT_ATOMS: atom_id res chain seq x y z
N MET A 1 52.91 -1.50 -41.02
CA MET A 1 53.03 -2.60 -40.04
C MET A 1 51.88 -2.44 -39.07
N VAL A 2 51.04 -3.47 -39.01
CA VAL A 2 49.79 -3.72 -38.25
C VAL A 2 49.93 -3.27 -36.78
N THR A 3 48.94 -2.64 -36.11
CA THR A 3 47.71 -3.22 -35.51
C THR A 3 46.69 -2.09 -35.22
N MET A 4 45.52 -2.03 -35.88
CA MET A 4 44.22 -2.50 -35.34
C MET A 4 44.24 -2.87 -33.85
N SER A 5 43.64 -2.03 -33.02
CA SER A 5 43.13 -2.44 -31.71
C SER A 5 41.62 -2.32 -31.77
N GLU A 6 40.98 -3.48 -31.95
CA GLU A 6 39.60 -3.74 -31.61
C GLU A 6 39.39 -3.40 -30.14
N GLU A 7 38.71 -2.30 -29.83
CA GLU A 7 37.93 -2.25 -28.59
C GLU A 7 36.51 -2.71 -28.94
N SER A 8 36.37 -4.01 -28.75
CA SER A 8 35.13 -4.78 -28.65
C SER A 8 33.99 -3.95 -28.06
N GLY A 9 32.93 -3.79 -28.85
CA GLY A 9 31.63 -3.46 -28.32
C GLY A 9 31.22 -4.51 -27.29
N VAL A 10 31.23 -4.10 -26.02
CA VAL A 10 30.39 -4.76 -25.02
C VAL A 10 28.98 -4.25 -25.29
N ALA A 11 28.29 -4.92 -26.22
CA ALA A 11 26.85 -4.87 -26.27
C ALA A 11 26.35 -5.36 -24.92
N LEU A 12 25.80 -4.46 -24.11
CA LEU A 12 25.11 -4.82 -22.89
C LEU A 12 24.05 -5.87 -23.26
N PRO A 13 24.11 -7.10 -22.72
CA PRO A 13 23.06 -8.08 -22.94
C PRO A 13 21.75 -7.48 -22.42
N GLY A 14 20.69 -7.72 -23.18
CA GLY A 14 19.45 -6.95 -23.18
C GLY A 14 18.88 -6.63 -21.80
N SER A 15 18.33 -5.42 -21.69
CA SER A 15 17.53 -4.92 -20.58
C SER A 15 16.20 -5.66 -20.34
N GLU A 16 16.05 -6.89 -20.83
CA GLU A 16 14.79 -7.65 -20.80
C GLU A 16 14.71 -8.68 -19.65
N GLU A 17 15.80 -8.94 -18.91
CA GLU A 17 15.87 -10.14 -18.04
C GLU A 17 16.11 -9.87 -16.55
N TYR A 18 15.91 -8.63 -16.08
CA TYR A 18 15.99 -8.29 -14.66
C TYR A 18 14.83 -7.38 -14.24
N ILE A 19 13.80 -7.95 -13.62
CA ILE A 19 12.72 -7.18 -12.99
C ILE A 19 13.14 -6.86 -11.55
N ASN A 20 13.27 -5.57 -11.24
CA ASN A 20 13.63 -5.09 -9.90
C ASN A 20 12.40 -5.13 -8.96
N LEU A 21 11.97 -6.35 -8.63
CA LEU A 21 10.80 -6.65 -7.79
C LEU A 21 10.87 -5.95 -6.42
N GLY A 22 12.07 -5.85 -5.83
CA GLY A 22 12.27 -5.21 -4.52
C GLY A 22 11.86 -3.73 -4.49
N SER A 23 12.21 -2.97 -5.53
CA SER A 23 11.81 -1.55 -5.65
C SER A 23 10.30 -1.38 -5.83
N LEU A 24 9.65 -2.27 -6.59
CA LEU A 24 8.21 -2.27 -6.83
C LEU A 24 7.43 -2.58 -5.54
N PHE A 25 7.85 -3.61 -4.80
CA PHE A 25 7.23 -3.95 -3.52
C PHE A 25 7.41 -2.84 -2.47
N ARG A 26 8.59 -2.23 -2.39
CA ARG A 26 8.85 -1.09 -1.48
C ARG A 26 7.99 0.12 -1.83
N SER A 27 7.89 0.46 -3.11
CA SER A 27 7.05 1.58 -3.57
C SER A 27 5.57 1.32 -3.27
N SER A 28 5.07 0.13 -3.60
CA SER A 28 3.68 -0.26 -3.36
C SER A 28 3.31 -0.29 -1.86
N ALA A 29 4.19 -0.82 -1.01
CA ALA A 29 4.01 -0.80 0.45
C ALA A 29 3.99 0.63 1.01
N THR A 30 4.82 1.52 0.48
CA THR A 30 4.85 2.93 0.90
C THR A 30 3.56 3.65 0.52
N ILE A 31 3.08 3.47 -0.72
CA ILE A 31 1.85 4.11 -1.20
C ILE A 31 0.64 3.64 -0.38
N THR A 32 0.49 2.34 -0.17
CA THR A 32 -0.62 1.79 0.64
C THR A 32 -0.58 2.27 2.08
N PHE A 33 0.62 2.46 2.65
CA PHE A 33 0.79 3.02 3.99
C PHE A 33 0.36 4.50 4.06
N VAL A 34 0.69 5.31 3.05
CA VAL A 34 0.20 6.69 2.94
C VAL A 34 -1.33 6.70 2.89
N VAL A 35 -1.93 5.85 2.06
CA VAL A 35 -3.39 5.74 1.95
C VAL A 35 -4.03 5.41 3.30
N GLN A 36 -3.44 4.51 4.09
CA GLN A 36 -3.96 4.21 5.44
C GLN A 36 -3.92 5.42 6.37
N ILE A 37 -2.82 6.16 6.42
CA ILE A 37 -2.70 7.33 7.30
C ILE A 37 -3.71 8.40 6.89
N VAL A 38 -3.80 8.71 5.60
CA VAL A 38 -4.76 9.68 5.09
C VAL A 38 -6.18 9.24 5.41
N SER A 39 -6.48 7.96 5.24
CA SER A 39 -7.79 7.39 5.59
C SER A 39 -8.12 7.58 7.07
N VAL A 40 -7.17 7.30 7.98
CA VAL A 40 -7.37 7.50 9.44
C VAL A 40 -7.60 8.96 9.78
N ILE A 41 -6.85 9.88 9.17
CA ILE A 41 -7.06 11.33 9.36
C ILE A 41 -8.48 11.71 8.93
N ILE A 42 -8.92 11.26 7.76
CA ILE A 42 -10.26 11.55 7.25
C ILE A 42 -11.34 10.94 8.15
N MET A 43 -11.15 9.71 8.66
CA MET A 43 -12.08 9.08 9.59
C MET A 43 -12.23 9.92 10.88
N ILE A 44 -11.12 10.34 11.49
CA ILE A 44 -11.14 11.16 12.71
C ILE A 44 -11.82 12.51 12.43
N ALA A 45 -11.47 13.16 11.33
CA ALA A 45 -12.06 14.43 10.93
C ALA A 45 -13.58 14.31 10.69
N SER A 46 -14.01 13.22 10.05
CA SER A 46 -15.42 12.95 9.79
C SER A 46 -16.21 12.73 11.07
N LEU A 47 -15.68 11.97 12.02
CA LEU A 47 -16.30 11.76 13.33
C LEU A 47 -16.37 13.07 14.13
N ALA A 48 -15.30 13.86 14.12
CA ALA A 48 -15.27 15.16 14.78
C ALA A 48 -16.32 16.12 14.18
N ALA A 49 -16.43 16.16 12.85
CA ALA A 49 -17.43 16.97 12.16
C ALA A 49 -18.87 16.52 12.47
N TRP A 50 -19.11 15.20 12.55
CA TRP A 50 -20.40 14.67 12.95
C TRP A 50 -20.76 15.04 14.40
N ALA A 51 -19.81 14.91 15.34
CA ALA A 51 -20.04 15.19 16.75
C ALA A 51 -20.21 16.68 17.08
N VAL A 52 -19.49 17.55 16.35
CA VAL A 52 -19.45 19.00 16.63
C VAL A 52 -20.45 19.80 15.79
N GLY A 53 -20.96 19.24 14.68
CA GLY A 53 -21.79 19.94 13.70
C GLY A 53 -22.96 20.71 14.33
N ASP A 54 -23.83 20.03 15.06
CA ASP A 54 -25.03 20.64 15.65
C ASP A 54 -24.67 21.68 16.72
N LEU A 55 -23.66 21.37 17.54
CA LEU A 55 -23.15 22.30 18.57
C LEU A 55 -22.62 23.58 17.91
N PHE A 56 -21.84 23.46 16.83
CA PHE A 56 -21.25 24.59 16.13
C PHE A 56 -22.30 25.55 15.55
N PHE A 57 -23.36 25.01 14.93
CA PHE A 57 -24.39 25.85 14.33
C PHE A 57 -25.23 26.61 15.38
N SER A 58 -25.38 26.04 16.58
CA SER A 58 -26.09 26.66 17.71
C SER A 58 -25.36 27.82 18.39
N LEU A 59 -24.06 27.98 18.15
CA LEU A 59 -23.25 29.02 18.80
C LEU A 59 -23.51 30.42 18.24
N ALA A 60 -23.30 31.43 19.10
CA ALA A 60 -23.23 32.83 18.69
C ALA A 60 -22.09 33.05 17.67
N GLU A 61 -22.29 33.98 16.74
CA GLU A 61 -21.39 34.20 15.60
C GLU A 61 -19.93 34.50 16.03
N ASN A 62 -19.75 35.30 17.07
CA ASN A 62 -18.42 35.60 17.63
C ASN A 62 -17.71 34.36 18.21
N LEU A 63 -18.47 33.40 18.76
CA LEU A 63 -17.92 32.14 19.28
C LEU A 63 -17.58 31.17 18.15
N LYS A 64 -18.30 31.23 17.01
CA LYS A 64 -17.99 30.40 15.83
C LYS A 64 -16.59 30.70 15.29
N ILE A 65 -16.22 31.97 15.21
CA ILE A 65 -14.88 32.39 14.75
C ILE A 65 -13.80 31.86 15.70
N LEU A 66 -14.00 32.00 17.02
CA LEU A 66 -13.06 31.49 18.02
C LEU A 66 -12.92 29.96 17.93
N VAL A 67 -14.03 29.23 17.80
CA VAL A 67 -14.02 27.77 17.65
C VAL A 67 -13.31 27.35 16.36
N LEU A 68 -13.52 28.07 15.24
CA LEU A 68 -12.81 27.82 13.98
C LEU A 68 -11.29 28.02 14.13
N LEU A 69 -10.86 29.09 14.80
CA LEU A 69 -9.45 29.35 15.07
C LEU A 69 -8.82 28.25 15.92
N VAL A 70 -9.46 27.85 17.02
CA VAL A 70 -8.98 26.77 17.90
C VAL A 70 -8.95 25.43 17.16
N ALA A 71 -10.00 25.09 16.42
CA ALA A 71 -10.06 23.88 15.62
C ALA A 71 -8.95 23.86 14.55
N GLY A 72 -8.66 25.00 13.91
CA GLY A 72 -7.55 25.13 12.97
C GLY A 72 -6.19 24.85 13.59
N ILE A 73 -5.92 25.36 14.79
CA ILE A 73 -4.68 25.07 15.54
C ILE A 73 -4.59 23.57 15.86
N ILE A 74 -5.67 22.98 16.37
CA ILE A 74 -5.71 21.54 16.68
C ILE A 74 -5.47 20.71 15.41
N ALA A 75 -6.12 21.05 14.30
CA ALA A 75 -5.95 20.36 13.02
C ALA A 75 -4.49 20.42 12.55
N LEU A 76 -3.84 21.58 12.67
CA LEU A 76 -2.43 21.74 12.33
C LEU A 76 -1.53 20.82 13.19
N ILE A 77 -1.77 20.77 14.50
CA ILE A 77 -1.03 19.90 15.43
C ILE A 77 -1.21 18.43 15.07
N VAL A 78 -2.45 18.00 14.79
CA VAL A 78 -2.74 16.62 14.38
C VAL A 78 -2.03 16.27 13.06
N PHE A 79 -2.02 17.20 12.10
CA PHE A 79 -1.34 16.99 10.83
C PHE A 79 0.18 16.85 10.98
N LEU A 80 0.80 17.70 11.80
CA LEU A 80 2.22 17.61 12.16
C LEU A 80 2.55 16.29 12.88
N ALA A 81 1.69 15.86 13.80
CA ALA A 81 1.84 14.58 14.49
C ALA A 81 1.74 13.39 13.50
N ALA A 82 0.79 13.43 12.56
CA ALA A 82 0.64 12.41 11.54
C ALA A 82 1.87 12.31 10.63
N ILE A 83 2.45 13.44 10.20
CA ILE A 83 3.71 13.47 9.43
C ILE A 83 4.85 12.87 10.25
N SER A 84 4.95 13.19 11.55
CA SER A 84 6.00 12.66 12.41
C SER A 84 5.91 11.14 12.55
N VAL A 85 4.69 10.60 12.68
CA VAL A 85 4.44 9.16 12.68
C VAL A 85 4.78 8.56 11.30
N PHE A 86 4.37 9.20 10.21
CA PHE A 86 4.66 8.77 8.84
C PHE A 86 6.16 8.62 8.60
N VAL A 87 6.96 9.64 8.92
CA VAL A 87 8.43 9.62 8.72
C VAL A 87 9.06 8.50 9.56
N ARG A 88 8.57 8.28 10.79
CA ARG A 88 9.09 7.22 11.66
C ARG A 88 8.77 5.82 11.15
N PHE A 89 7.58 5.60 10.58
CA PHE A 89 7.17 4.30 10.06
C PHE A 89 7.69 4.03 8.64
N SER A 90 7.77 5.04 7.78
CA SER A 90 8.35 4.93 6.43
C SER A 90 9.76 4.34 6.48
N ARG A 91 10.57 4.80 7.45
CA ARG A 91 11.90 4.24 7.70
C ARG A 91 11.88 2.78 8.15
N LYS A 92 10.86 2.32 8.88
CA LYS A 92 10.75 0.93 9.38
C LYS A 92 10.19 -0.03 8.34
N ILE A 93 9.28 0.41 7.47
CA ILE A 93 8.68 -0.43 6.42
C ILE A 93 9.74 -0.81 5.38
N GLY A 94 10.70 0.09 5.11
CA GLY A 94 11.87 -0.21 4.27
C GLY A 94 12.61 -1.47 4.70
N ASP A 95 12.80 -1.67 6.00
CA ASP A 95 13.58 -2.80 6.55
C ASP A 95 12.74 -4.07 6.77
N LEU A 96 11.42 -3.94 6.98
CA LEU A 96 10.51 -5.05 7.29
C LEU A 96 9.93 -5.73 6.03
N VAL A 97 9.87 -5.01 4.91
CA VAL A 97 9.30 -5.49 3.64
C VAL A 97 10.38 -6.04 2.69
N THR A 98 11.64 -5.60 2.80
CA THR A 98 12.76 -6.28 2.14
C THR A 98 13.38 -7.27 3.12
N GLY A 99 12.90 -8.51 3.11
CA GLY A 99 13.70 -9.61 3.65
C GLY A 99 15.08 -9.60 2.98
N ALA A 100 16.13 -9.84 3.76
CA ALA A 100 17.51 -9.83 3.27
C ALA A 100 17.65 -10.74 2.03
N GLY A 101 17.96 -10.16 0.85
CA GLY A 101 18.45 -10.92 -0.30
C GLY A 101 17.59 -11.01 -1.56
N ILE A 102 16.47 -10.29 -1.73
CA ILE A 102 15.82 -10.20 -3.05
C ILE A 102 16.24 -8.91 -3.75
N GLU A 103 17.43 -8.92 -4.34
CA GLU A 103 17.93 -7.76 -5.09
C GLU A 103 17.88 -7.96 -6.60
N GLN A 104 17.95 -9.20 -7.11
CA GLN A 104 17.74 -9.54 -8.53
C GLN A 104 17.34 -11.03 -8.65
N VAL A 105 16.19 -11.34 -9.27
CA VAL A 105 15.80 -12.72 -9.60
C VAL A 105 15.92 -12.89 -11.11
N ARG A 106 16.79 -13.80 -11.57
CA ARG A 106 16.88 -14.22 -12.97
C ARG A 106 15.60 -14.97 -13.34
N MET A 107 14.97 -14.60 -14.46
CA MET A 107 13.72 -15.20 -14.93
C MET A 107 13.95 -16.31 -15.97
N ASP A 108 15.10 -16.95 -15.96
CA ASP A 108 15.55 -17.77 -17.08
C ASP A 108 14.82 -19.13 -17.16
N THR A 109 14.26 -19.62 -16.04
CA THR A 109 13.57 -20.93 -15.98
C THR A 109 12.06 -20.84 -16.28
N PRO A 110 11.50 -21.66 -17.18
CA PRO A 110 10.07 -21.65 -17.50
C PRO A 110 9.16 -22.07 -16.32
N ARG A 111 9.67 -22.90 -15.40
CA ARG A 111 8.97 -23.28 -14.15
C ARG A 111 8.75 -22.05 -13.25
N LEU A 112 9.76 -21.18 -13.14
CA LEU A 112 9.68 -19.95 -12.34
C LEU A 112 8.64 -18.97 -12.91
N LYS A 113 8.58 -18.81 -14.24
CA LYS A 113 7.56 -17.97 -14.91
C LYS A 113 6.14 -18.44 -14.60
N LEU A 114 5.90 -19.76 -14.60
CA LEU A 114 4.59 -20.33 -14.29
C LEU A 114 4.21 -20.07 -12.82
N VAL A 115 5.12 -20.33 -11.89
CA VAL A 115 4.89 -20.09 -10.45
C VAL A 115 4.60 -18.62 -10.18
N VAL A 116 5.43 -17.71 -10.69
CA VAL A 116 5.23 -16.26 -10.53
C VAL A 116 3.90 -15.81 -11.16
N GLY A 117 3.55 -16.34 -12.33
CA GLY A 117 2.27 -16.05 -12.99
C GLY A 117 1.06 -16.50 -12.16
N LEU A 118 1.13 -17.69 -11.56
CA LEU A 118 0.05 -18.25 -10.73
C LEU A 118 -0.11 -17.47 -9.41
N TYR A 119 1.00 -17.04 -8.79
CA TYR A 119 0.97 -16.12 -7.65
C TYR A 119 0.40 -14.75 -8.02
N GLY A 120 0.79 -14.19 -9.17
CA GLY A 120 0.24 -12.93 -9.66
C GLY A 120 -1.28 -13.00 -9.89
N LEU A 121 -1.76 -14.10 -10.46
CA LEU A 121 -3.19 -14.36 -10.62
C LEU A 121 -3.92 -14.46 -9.28
N LEU A 122 -3.35 -15.18 -8.31
CA LEU A 122 -3.92 -15.32 -6.97
C LEU A 122 -4.03 -13.95 -6.26
N VAL A 123 -2.99 -13.13 -6.35
CA VAL A 123 -2.99 -11.74 -5.84
C VAL A 123 -4.09 -10.91 -6.48
N ALA A 124 -4.23 -10.99 -7.81
CA ALA A 124 -5.26 -10.26 -8.54
C ALA A 124 -6.66 -10.67 -8.10
N LEU A 125 -6.92 -11.98 -7.98
CA LEU A 125 -8.20 -12.51 -7.51
C LEU A 125 -8.51 -12.05 -6.08
N MET A 126 -7.55 -12.13 -5.15
CA MET A 126 -7.73 -11.63 -3.78
C MET A 126 -8.06 -10.14 -3.74
N GLY A 127 -7.39 -9.33 -4.58
CA GLY A 127 -7.65 -7.89 -4.68
C GLY A 127 -9.06 -7.59 -5.21
N ILE A 128 -9.50 -8.29 -6.26
CA ILE A 128 -10.84 -8.13 -6.84
C ILE A 128 -11.91 -8.57 -5.83
N THR A 129 -11.78 -9.76 -5.25
CA THR A 129 -12.73 -10.26 -4.27
C THR A 129 -12.79 -9.36 -3.04
N GLY A 130 -11.65 -8.91 -2.52
CA GLY A 130 -11.62 -7.98 -1.38
C GLY A 130 -12.29 -6.64 -1.68
N SER A 131 -12.06 -6.08 -2.88
CA SER A 131 -12.71 -4.84 -3.32
C SER A 131 -14.21 -5.01 -3.47
N TYR A 132 -14.66 -6.15 -3.98
CA TYR A 132 -16.08 -6.47 -4.11
C TYR A 132 -16.76 -6.68 -2.74
N VAL A 133 -16.11 -7.39 -1.82
CA VAL A 133 -16.58 -7.53 -0.43
C VAL A 133 -16.72 -6.15 0.21
N TRP A 134 -15.75 -5.26 0.01
CA TRP A 134 -15.86 -3.89 0.50
C TRP A 134 -17.05 -3.14 -0.09
N TYR A 135 -17.27 -3.24 -1.41
CA TYR A 135 -18.44 -2.65 -2.07
C TYR A 135 -19.77 -3.14 -1.47
N LEU A 136 -19.87 -4.44 -1.16
CA LEU A 136 -21.06 -4.98 -0.49
C LEU A 136 -21.24 -4.43 0.93
N VAL A 137 -20.16 -4.34 1.71
CA VAL A 137 -20.21 -3.73 3.06
C VAL A 137 -20.64 -2.27 2.98
N ASP A 138 -20.12 -1.52 2.01
CA ASP A 138 -20.47 -0.11 1.80
C ASP A 138 -21.95 0.06 1.43
N SER A 139 -22.41 -0.68 0.43
CA SER A 139 -23.76 -0.54 -0.11
C SER A 139 -24.85 -1.08 0.82
N ILE A 140 -24.58 -2.16 1.55
CA ILE A 140 -25.58 -2.83 2.40
C ILE A 140 -25.62 -2.22 3.81
N TYR A 141 -24.48 -1.82 4.37
CA TYR A 141 -24.40 -1.40 5.77
C TYR A 141 -24.03 0.08 5.93
N LEU A 142 -22.92 0.53 5.35
CA LEU A 142 -22.39 1.88 5.64
C LEU A 142 -23.21 3.01 4.99
N ALA A 143 -23.63 2.84 3.73
CA ALA A 143 -24.42 3.85 3.03
C ALA A 143 -25.81 4.02 3.66
N PRO A 144 -26.58 2.94 3.96
CA PRO A 144 -27.85 3.08 4.68
C PRO A 144 -27.69 3.62 6.09
N TRP A 145 -26.62 3.26 6.80
CA TRP A 145 -26.33 3.80 8.13
C TRP A 145 -26.07 5.30 8.10
N ALA A 146 -25.22 5.78 7.18
CA ALA A 146 -24.98 7.21 7.00
C ALA A 146 -26.26 7.97 6.63
N ALA A 147 -27.11 7.38 5.78
CA ALA A 147 -28.41 7.94 5.41
C ALA A 147 -29.37 8.00 6.61
N SER A 148 -29.38 6.97 7.47
CA SER A 148 -30.22 6.94 8.68
C SER A 148 -29.86 8.05 9.68
N LEU A 149 -28.60 8.47 9.71
CA LEU A 149 -28.11 9.57 10.53
C LEU A 149 -28.27 10.94 9.86
N GLY A 150 -28.71 11.00 8.59
CA GLY A 150 -28.82 12.24 7.82
C GLY A 150 -27.50 13.00 7.67
N SER A 151 -26.36 12.35 7.87
CA SER A 151 -25.06 13.03 7.98
C SER A 151 -24.13 12.70 6.84
N PHE A 152 -23.73 13.73 6.10
CA PHE A 152 -22.72 13.62 5.05
C PHE A 152 -21.34 13.22 5.60
N SER A 153 -20.98 13.69 6.80
CA SER A 153 -19.72 13.33 7.45
C SER A 153 -19.61 11.83 7.69
N MET A 154 -20.71 11.16 8.06
CA MET A 154 -20.73 9.71 8.25
C MET A 154 -20.58 8.93 6.93
N ARG A 155 -21.00 9.50 5.80
CA ARG A 155 -20.71 8.93 4.48
C ARG A 155 -19.21 8.99 4.16
N ILE A 156 -18.57 10.13 4.43
CA ILE A 156 -17.12 10.29 4.25
C ILE A 156 -16.35 9.32 5.15
N PHE A 157 -16.79 9.14 6.40
CA PHE A 157 -16.22 8.15 7.31
C PHE A 157 -16.25 6.74 6.71
N GLY A 158 -17.39 6.31 6.16
CA GLY A 158 -17.52 5.00 5.52
C GLY A 158 -16.56 4.82 4.34
N ILE A 159 -16.43 5.83 3.48
CA ILE A 159 -15.51 5.79 2.33
C ILE A 159 -14.05 5.70 2.81
N ALA A 160 -13.67 6.49 3.81
CA ALA A 160 -12.33 6.46 4.39
C ALA A 160 -12.01 5.14 5.08
N LEU A 161 -12.97 4.55 5.79
CA LEU A 161 -12.85 3.21 6.37
C LEU A 161 -12.56 2.17 5.28
N GLY A 162 -13.17 2.32 4.11
CA GLY A 162 -12.92 1.45 2.96
C GLY A 162 -11.54 1.55 2.37
N ALA A 163 -11.09 2.77 2.11
CA ALA A 163 -9.74 3.02 1.66
C ALA A 163 -8.71 2.44 2.65
N PHE A 164 -8.96 2.55 3.95
CA PHE A 164 -8.14 1.93 4.98
C PHE A 164 -8.10 0.40 4.87
N PHE A 165 -9.25 -0.27 4.80
CA PHE A 165 -9.32 -1.73 4.71
C PHE A 165 -8.72 -2.28 3.42
N ILE A 166 -8.98 -1.65 2.27
CA ILE A 166 -8.41 -2.06 0.98
C ILE A 166 -6.89 -1.91 1.02
N ALA A 167 -6.38 -0.79 1.54
CA ALA A 167 -4.94 -0.59 1.67
C ALA A 167 -4.29 -1.61 2.62
N LEU A 168 -4.96 -1.95 3.73
CA LEU A 168 -4.53 -3.00 4.65
C LEU A 168 -4.50 -4.37 3.99
N LEU A 169 -5.54 -4.71 3.22
CA LEU A 169 -5.61 -5.96 2.47
C LEU A 169 -4.44 -6.07 1.49
N ILE A 170 -4.17 -5.01 0.71
CA ILE A 170 -3.05 -4.99 -0.24
C ILE A 170 -1.72 -5.18 0.49
N GLN A 171 -1.50 -4.51 1.63
CA GLN A 171 -0.28 -4.72 2.44
C GLN A 171 -0.16 -6.15 2.97
N ALA A 172 -1.25 -6.73 3.44
CA ALA A 172 -1.27 -8.12 3.92
C ALA A 172 -0.92 -9.09 2.78
N ILE A 173 -1.46 -8.86 1.58
CA ILE A 173 -1.13 -9.65 0.39
C ILE A 173 0.35 -9.47 0.01
N ILE A 174 0.86 -8.25 -0.05
CA ILE A 174 2.26 -7.97 -0.37
C ILE A 174 3.20 -8.63 0.65
N ALA A 175 2.91 -8.49 1.94
CA ALA A 175 3.73 -9.07 3.00
C ALA A 175 3.68 -10.61 2.99
N GLY A 176 2.50 -11.19 2.73
CA GLY A 176 2.31 -12.64 2.65
C GLY A 176 3.00 -13.24 1.43
N VAL A 177 2.72 -12.70 0.24
CA VAL A 177 3.28 -13.19 -1.03
C VAL A 177 4.77 -12.89 -1.13
N GLY A 178 5.23 -11.73 -0.64
CA GLY A 178 6.66 -11.42 -0.58
C GLY A 178 7.43 -12.50 0.18
N ARG A 179 6.93 -12.94 1.33
CA ARG A 179 7.55 -14.01 2.13
C ARG A 179 7.43 -15.39 1.49
N SER A 180 6.27 -15.75 0.95
CA SER A 180 6.07 -17.08 0.34
C SER A 180 6.84 -17.23 -0.97
N ALA A 181 6.83 -16.21 -1.83
CA ALA A 181 7.56 -16.20 -3.09
C ALA A 181 9.07 -16.29 -2.83
N THR A 182 9.61 -15.56 -1.85
CA THR A 182 11.03 -15.69 -1.46
C THR A 182 11.41 -17.14 -1.17
N LYS A 183 10.60 -17.82 -0.35
CA LYS A 183 10.87 -19.19 0.07
C LYS A 183 10.81 -20.17 -1.11
N VAL A 184 9.78 -20.07 -1.93
CA VAL A 184 9.57 -20.96 -3.09
C VAL A 184 10.62 -20.72 -4.18
N ILE A 185 11.00 -19.47 -4.43
CA ILE A 185 12.01 -19.14 -5.44
C ILE A 185 13.39 -19.70 -5.03
N ILE A 186 13.78 -19.56 -3.77
CA ILE A 186 15.03 -20.14 -3.25
C ILE A 186 14.99 -21.68 -3.36
N GLU A 187 13.89 -22.31 -2.96
CA GLU A 187 13.75 -23.77 -3.00
C GLU A 187 13.78 -24.33 -4.43
N VAL A 188 13.20 -23.61 -5.41
CA VAL A 188 13.25 -24.01 -6.83
C VAL A 188 14.64 -23.79 -7.43
N LEU A 189 15.34 -22.72 -7.05
CA LEU A 189 16.72 -22.47 -7.51
C LEU A 189 17.71 -23.50 -6.95
N ASP A 190 17.61 -23.83 -5.65
CA ASP A 190 18.45 -24.86 -5.03
C ASP A 190 18.19 -26.25 -5.66
N ALA A 191 16.94 -26.56 -6.02
CA ALA A 191 16.59 -27.81 -6.69
C ALA A 191 17.19 -27.90 -8.10
N ASP A 192 17.16 -26.81 -8.89
CA ASP A 192 17.74 -26.76 -10.23
C ASP A 192 19.28 -26.94 -10.16
N ASP A 193 19.96 -26.25 -9.24
CA ASP A 193 21.42 -26.35 -9.07
C ASP A 193 21.87 -27.77 -8.65
N SER A 194 21.04 -28.47 -7.88
CA SER A 194 21.31 -29.87 -7.49
C SER A 194 21.13 -30.87 -8.63
N GLU A 195 20.24 -30.59 -9.59
CA GLU A 195 19.97 -31.46 -10.75
C GLU A 195 21.10 -31.38 -11.81
N PHE A 196 21.98 -30.37 -11.73
CA PHE A 196 23.16 -30.22 -12.62
C PHE A 196 24.46 -30.81 -12.05
N LEU A 197 24.49 -31.27 -10.80
CA LEU A 197 25.68 -31.84 -10.15
C LEU A 197 25.70 -33.38 -10.10
N ASP A 198 24.62 -34.04 -10.54
CA ASP A 198 24.52 -35.50 -10.76
C ASP A 198 24.65 -35.86 -12.25
#